data_AF-A0A9D5TBQ2-F1
#
_entry.id   AF-A0A9D5TBQ2-F1
#
_cell.length_a   1.000
_cell.length_b   1.000
_cell.length_c   1.000
_cell.angle_alpha   90.00
_cell.angle_beta   90.00
_cell.angle_gamma   90.00
#
_symmetry.space_group_name_H-M   'P 1'
#
loop_
_entity.id
_entity.type
_entity.pdbx_description
1 polymer ?
#
loop_
_entity_poly.entity_id
_entity_poly.type
_entity_poly.pdbx_seq_one_letter_code
_entity_poly.pdbx_strand_id
1 'polypeptide(L)'
;MCGWKDFIGEAFSGSCIYEAEFTLPSEIKGEEGEIDLGDVRFSASVRLNGASLGDAVFPPYRIKIPKGLLEEENRLEIKVTNTAANLYLNTDYFDKYTINELSPYFIPEKEFARAYVSGGLFGTVKLFIR
;
A
#
# COMPACT_ATOMS: atom_id res chain seq x y z
N MET A 1 4.11 -12.18 -7.91
CA MET A 1 4.57 -11.66 -6.62
C MET A 1 3.64 -12.21 -5.53
N CYS A 2 4.19 -12.72 -4.43
CA CYS A 2 3.44 -13.25 -3.29
C CYS A 2 2.88 -12.12 -2.41
N GLY A 3 1.70 -12.33 -1.82
CA GLY A 3 1.05 -11.33 -0.98
C GLY A 3 1.55 -11.39 0.47
N TRP A 4 1.15 -10.44 1.32
CA TRP A 4 1.57 -10.42 2.74
C TRP A 4 1.25 -11.70 3.50
N LYS A 5 0.19 -12.42 3.11
CA LYS A 5 -0.21 -13.67 3.76
C LYS A 5 0.93 -14.71 3.79
N ASP A 6 1.78 -14.72 2.76
CA ASP A 6 2.83 -15.72 2.60
C ASP A 6 4.06 -15.42 3.49
N PHE A 7 4.15 -14.19 4.02
CA PHE A 7 5.31 -13.71 4.78
C PHE A 7 4.99 -13.34 6.24
N ILE A 8 3.79 -12.81 6.48
CA ILE A 8 3.37 -12.22 7.76
C ILE A 8 2.21 -13.02 8.38
N GLY A 9 1.47 -13.76 7.55
CA GLY A 9 0.31 -14.55 7.96
C GLY A 9 -1.03 -13.98 7.47
N GLU A 10 -2.04 -14.84 7.41
CA GLU A 10 -3.33 -14.55 6.78
C GLU A 10 -4.17 -13.49 7.52
N ALA A 11 -3.93 -13.28 8.81
CA ALA A 11 -4.66 -12.34 9.64
C ALA A 11 -4.09 -10.92 9.65
N PHE A 12 -2.96 -10.68 8.99
CA PHE A 12 -2.32 -9.36 9.04
C PHE A 12 -3.17 -8.30 8.33
N SER A 13 -3.61 -7.32 9.11
CA SER A 13 -4.20 -6.06 8.67
C SER A 13 -3.41 -4.90 9.25
N GLY A 14 -2.93 -3.99 8.40
CA GLY A 14 -2.06 -2.91 8.79
C GLY A 14 -1.23 -2.39 7.63
N SER A 15 -0.03 -1.93 7.92
CA SER A 15 0.87 -1.32 6.94
C SER A 15 2.19 -2.06 6.82
N CYS A 16 2.71 -2.18 5.60
CA CYS A 16 4.09 -2.58 5.31
C CYS A 16 4.80 -1.50 4.51
N ILE A 17 6.08 -1.29 4.81
CA ILE A 17 6.94 -0.34 4.10
C ILE A 17 7.77 -1.11 3.09
N TYR A 18 7.71 -0.66 1.83
CA TYR A 18 8.57 -1.09 0.74
C TYR A 18 9.59 0.00 0.46
N GLU A 19 10.84 -0.37 0.31
CA GLU A 19 11.94 0.57 0.06
C GLU A 19 12.71 0.14 -1.18
N ALA A 20 13.07 1.10 -2.01
CA ALA A 20 13.90 0.90 -3.17
C ALA A 20 14.86 2.08 -3.34
N GLU A 21 16.08 1.77 -3.76
CA GLU A 21 17.07 2.76 -4.17
C GLU A 21 17.26 2.66 -5.69
N PHE A 22 17.35 3.80 -6.36
CA PHE A 22 17.56 3.85 -7.80
C PHE A 22 18.39 5.07 -8.20
N THR A 23 19.16 4.91 -9.28
CA THR A 23 20.02 5.96 -9.82
C THR A 23 19.48 6.51 -11.13
N LEU A 24 19.67 7.80 -11.36
CA LEU A 24 19.28 8.50 -12.58
C LEU A 24 20.49 9.19 -13.22
N PRO A 25 20.56 9.26 -14.57
CA PRO A 25 21.51 10.12 -15.25
C PRO A 25 21.40 11.58 -14.79
N SER A 26 22.54 12.29 -14.71
CA SER A 26 22.58 13.65 -14.18
C SER A 26 21.75 14.65 -15.01
N GLU A 27 21.45 14.35 -16.28
CA GLU A 27 20.67 15.20 -17.18
C GLU A 27 19.19 15.32 -16.80
N ILE A 28 18.64 14.34 -16.07
CA ILE A 28 17.23 14.33 -15.64
C ILE A 28 17.06 14.66 -14.15
N LYS A 29 18.16 15.03 -13.49
CA LYS A 29 18.16 15.51 -12.11
C LYS A 29 17.28 16.75 -12.00
N GLY A 30 16.41 16.75 -11.00
CA GLY A 30 15.54 17.87 -10.71
C GLY A 30 14.39 18.07 -11.68
N GLU A 31 14.17 17.16 -12.66
CA GLU A 31 12.99 17.21 -13.50
C GLU A 31 11.71 16.82 -12.73
N GLU A 32 10.56 17.13 -13.32
CA GLU A 32 9.27 16.64 -12.83
C GLU A 32 8.97 15.25 -13.38
N GLY A 33 8.08 14.52 -12.70
CA GLY A 33 7.74 13.16 -13.10
C GLY A 33 6.46 12.63 -12.47
N GLU A 34 6.24 11.35 -12.65
CA GLU A 34 5.13 10.60 -12.08
C GLU A 34 5.58 9.18 -11.73
N ILE A 35 5.20 8.70 -10.55
CA ILE A 35 5.34 7.31 -10.13
C ILE A 35 4.00 6.62 -10.31
N ASP A 36 3.97 5.54 -11.08
CA ASP A 36 2.84 4.61 -11.16
C ASP A 36 3.16 3.38 -10.31
N LEU A 37 2.38 3.17 -9.24
CA LEU A 37 2.58 2.08 -8.28
C LEU A 37 2.05 0.73 -8.79
N GLY A 38 1.35 0.71 -9.93
CA GLY A 38 0.72 -0.50 -10.46
C GLY A 38 -0.47 -0.96 -9.60
N ASP A 39 -0.39 -2.18 -9.04
CA ASP A 39 -1.46 -2.81 -8.26
C ASP A 39 -1.15 -2.72 -6.76
N VAL A 40 -1.83 -1.80 -6.08
CA VAL A 40 -1.77 -1.57 -4.63
C VAL A 40 -3.01 -2.16 -3.96
N ARG A 41 -2.81 -2.94 -2.90
CA ARG A 41 -3.88 -3.50 -2.04
C ARG A 41 -3.67 -2.99 -0.60
N PHE A 42 -4.24 -1.85 -0.20
CA PHE A 42 -5.29 -1.04 -0.88
C PHE A 42 -4.98 0.45 -1.01
N SER A 43 -4.17 1.02 -0.14
CA SER A 43 -3.69 2.40 -0.28
C SER A 43 -2.19 2.48 -0.08
N ALA A 44 -1.56 3.53 -0.59
CA ALA A 44 -0.13 3.76 -0.45
C ALA A 44 0.19 5.21 -0.10
N SER A 45 1.05 5.42 0.89
CA SER A 45 1.73 6.71 1.11
C SER A 45 3.12 6.64 0.48
N VAL A 46 3.50 7.65 -0.29
CA VAL A 46 4.77 7.65 -1.03
C VAL A 46 5.68 8.76 -0.52
N ARG A 47 6.95 8.42 -0.29
CA ARG A 47 8.02 9.39 -0.02
C ARG A 47 9.19 9.18 -0.97
N LEU A 48 9.78 10.27 -1.43
CA LEU A 48 10.97 10.28 -2.26
C LEU A 48 12.02 11.15 -1.60
N ASN A 49 13.21 10.61 -1.36
CA ASN A 49 14.32 11.31 -0.70
C ASN A 49 13.91 11.93 0.65
N GLY A 50 13.05 11.21 1.40
CA GLY A 50 12.49 11.64 2.68
C GLY A 50 11.29 12.59 2.59
N ALA A 51 11.08 13.24 1.45
CA ALA A 51 9.96 14.16 1.22
C ALA A 51 8.67 13.39 0.92
N SER A 52 7.56 13.80 1.54
CA SER A 52 6.24 13.21 1.26
C SER A 52 5.71 13.67 -0.10
N LEU A 53 5.29 12.71 -0.92
CA LEU A 53 4.61 12.96 -2.19
C LEU A 53 3.08 12.83 -2.10
N GLY A 54 2.57 12.37 -0.95
CA GLY A 54 1.14 12.18 -0.68
C GLY A 54 0.69 10.72 -0.76
N ASP A 55 -0.64 10.55 -0.81
CA ASP A 55 -1.31 9.26 -0.70
C ASP A 55 -2.06 8.89 -1.99
N ALA A 56 -1.89 7.65 -2.43
CA ALA A 56 -2.65 7.02 -3.50
C ALA A 56 -3.67 6.06 -2.88
N VAL A 57 -4.94 6.49 -2.82
CA VAL A 57 -6.02 5.76 -2.14
C VAL A 57 -6.95 4.99 -3.09
N PHE A 58 -6.93 5.32 -4.38
CA PHE A 58 -7.73 4.65 -5.42
C PHE A 58 -6.98 4.60 -6.74
N PRO A 59 -7.27 3.61 -7.61
CA PRO A 59 -6.68 3.52 -8.94
C PRO A 59 -7.14 4.68 -9.85
N PRO A 60 -6.29 5.14 -10.79
CA PRO A 60 -4.90 4.71 -10.97
C PRO A 60 -4.01 5.20 -9.83
N TYR A 61 -3.17 4.31 -9.29
CA TYR A 61 -2.29 4.61 -8.14
C TYR A 61 -1.05 5.38 -8.61
N ARG A 62 -1.26 6.65 -8.97
CA ARG A 62 -0.23 7.53 -9.53
C ARG A 62 0.02 8.72 -8.63
N ILE A 63 1.29 9.07 -8.48
CA ILE A 63 1.75 10.18 -7.65
C ILE A 63 2.69 11.05 -8.47
N LYS A 64 2.42 12.36 -8.49
CA LYS A 64 3.29 13.32 -9.19
C LYS A 64 4.55 13.57 -8.37
N ILE A 65 5.67 13.70 -9.06
CA ILE A 65 6.93 14.16 -8.50
C ILE A 65 7.10 15.63 -8.93
N PRO A 66 7.14 16.57 -7.97
CA PRO A 66 7.40 17.96 -8.28
C PRO A 66 8.84 18.16 -8.75
N LYS A 67 9.06 19.20 -9.55
CA LYS A 67 10.38 19.62 -9.98
C LYS A 67 11.33 19.81 -8.79
N GLY A 68 12.59 19.39 -8.95
CA GLY A 68 13.67 19.59 -7.99
C GLY A 68 13.83 18.50 -6.94
N LEU A 69 12.97 17.47 -6.93
CA LEU A 69 13.04 16.39 -5.94
C LEU A 69 13.83 15.16 -6.41
N LEU A 70 13.90 14.93 -7.72
CA LEU A 70 14.72 13.87 -8.29
C LEU A 70 16.20 14.22 -8.18
N GLU A 71 16.98 13.30 -7.63
CA GLU A 71 18.43 13.39 -7.48
C GLU A 71 19.13 12.36 -8.39
N GLU A 72 20.46 12.30 -8.35
CA GLU A 72 21.22 11.26 -9.06
C GLU A 72 21.08 9.90 -8.37
N GLU A 73 21.03 9.90 -7.04
CA GLU A 73 20.71 8.75 -6.20
C GLU A 73 19.40 9.04 -5.47
N ASN A 74 18.43 8.13 -5.58
CA ASN A 74 17.10 8.35 -5.03
C ASN A 74 16.68 7.19 -4.14
N ARG A 75 16.02 7.52 -3.03
CA ARG A 75 15.37 6.54 -2.14
C ARG A 75 13.86 6.72 -2.20
N LEU A 76 13.17 5.68 -2.65
CA LEU A 76 11.72 5.59 -2.70
C LEU A 76 11.22 4.75 -1.51
N GLU A 77 10.28 5.31 -0.76
CA GLU A 77 9.56 4.62 0.30
C GLU A 77 8.07 4.58 -0.06
N ILE A 78 7.48 3.38 -0.06
CA ILE A 78 6.06 3.16 -0.32
C ILE A 78 5.48 2.42 0.88
N LYS A 79 4.70 3.11 1.70
CA LYS A 79 3.95 2.50 2.81
C LYS A 79 2.58 2.05 2.30
N VAL A 80 2.43 0.77 2.04
CA VAL A 80 1.15 0.17 1.63
C VAL A 80 0.35 -0.20 2.87
N THR A 81 -0.96 0.09 2.86
CA THR A 81 -1.90 -0.25 3.95
C THR A 81 -3.11 -0.99 3.38
N ASN A 82 -3.49 -2.11 3.98
CA ASN A 82 -4.71 -2.84 3.61
C ASN A 82 -5.90 -2.48 4.51
N THR A 83 -7.03 -3.15 4.30
CA THR A 83 -8.22 -3.01 5.15
C THR A 83 -8.13 -3.94 6.37
N ALA A 84 -9.07 -3.79 7.30
CA ALA A 84 -9.23 -4.71 8.43
C ALA A 84 -9.78 -6.11 8.04
N ALA A 85 -10.07 -6.35 6.74
CA ALA A 85 -10.74 -7.58 6.30
C ALA A 85 -9.99 -8.86 6.67
N ASN A 86 -8.65 -8.86 6.53
CA ASN A 86 -7.82 -10.01 6.88
C ASN A 86 -7.96 -10.34 8.38
N LEU A 87 -7.84 -9.34 9.24
CA LEU A 87 -8.00 -9.52 10.69
C LEU A 87 -9.39 -10.03 11.03
N TYR A 88 -10.45 -9.40 10.50
CA TYR A 88 -11.83 -9.78 10.82
C TYR A 88 -12.17 -11.23 10.46
N LEU A 89 -11.61 -11.74 9.36
CA LEU A 89 -11.94 -13.06 8.84
C LEU A 89 -11.03 -14.16 9.36
N ASN A 90 -9.77 -13.85 9.67
CA ASN A 90 -8.75 -14.86 9.96
C ASN A 90 -8.24 -14.80 11.42
N THR A 91 -8.99 -14.17 12.33
CA THR A 91 -8.71 -14.18 13.78
C THR A 91 -9.70 -15.05 14.55
N ASP A 92 -9.22 -15.68 15.62
CA ASP A 92 -10.02 -16.38 16.64
C ASP A 92 -10.49 -15.43 17.76
N TYR A 93 -10.06 -14.17 17.76
CA TYR A 93 -10.33 -13.21 18.84
C TYR A 93 -11.82 -13.04 19.14
N PHE A 94 -12.67 -13.17 18.12
CA PHE A 94 -14.12 -12.98 18.25
C PHE A 94 -14.86 -14.22 18.76
N ASP A 95 -14.22 -15.39 18.80
CA ASP A 95 -14.86 -16.66 19.17
C ASP A 95 -15.27 -16.71 20.64
N LYS A 96 -14.74 -15.79 21.45
CA LYS A 96 -15.09 -15.62 22.87
C LYS A 96 -16.40 -14.84 23.12
N TYR A 97 -17.02 -14.29 22.07
CA TYR A 97 -18.25 -13.50 22.19
C TYR A 97 -19.42 -14.21 21.52
N THR A 98 -20.61 -14.07 22.10
CA THR A 98 -21.85 -14.43 21.42
C THR A 98 -22.25 -13.36 20.41
N ILE A 99 -23.08 -13.73 19.43
CA ILE A 99 -23.57 -12.78 18.41
C ILE A 99 -24.35 -11.60 19.02
N ASN A 100 -24.95 -11.77 20.20
CA ASN A 100 -25.68 -10.72 20.91
C ASN A 100 -24.75 -9.73 21.64
N GLU A 101 -23.51 -10.13 21.92
CA GLU A 101 -22.47 -9.27 22.50
C GLU A 101 -21.69 -8.51 21.43
N LEU A 102 -21.74 -9.01 20.19
CA LEU A 102 -21.15 -8.36 19.03
C LEU A 102 -22.15 -7.37 18.40
N SER A 103 -21.61 -6.43 17.62
CA SER A 103 -22.43 -5.51 16.84
C SER A 103 -23.38 -6.29 15.91
N PRO A 104 -24.63 -5.83 15.70
CA PRO A 104 -25.53 -6.43 14.70
C PRO A 104 -24.93 -6.38 13.27
N TYR A 105 -23.94 -5.51 13.06
CA TYR A 105 -23.19 -5.43 11.80
C TYR A 105 -22.08 -6.47 11.67
N PHE A 106 -21.76 -7.25 12.69
CA PHE A 106 -20.62 -8.18 12.66
C PHE A 106 -20.72 -9.23 11.54
N ILE A 107 -21.89 -9.87 11.38
CA ILE A 107 -22.12 -10.83 10.30
C ILE A 107 -22.10 -10.14 8.93
N PRO A 108 -22.87 -9.04 8.70
CA PRO A 108 -22.77 -8.28 7.44
C PRO A 108 -21.36 -7.80 7.09
N GLU A 109 -20.60 -7.33 8.09
CA GLU A 109 -19.23 -6.86 7.91
C GLU A 109 -18.29 -8.00 7.53
N LYS A 110 -18.43 -9.19 8.15
CA LYS A 110 -17.69 -10.39 7.72
C LYS A 110 -17.99 -10.75 6.27
N GLU A 111 -19.25 -10.76 5.86
CA GLU A 111 -19.61 -11.06 4.47
C GLU A 111 -19.06 -10.02 3.48
N PHE A 112 -19.15 -8.73 3.82
CA PHE A 112 -18.53 -7.66 3.03
C PHE A 112 -17.00 -7.80 2.95
N ALA A 113 -16.34 -8.11 4.07
CA ALA A 113 -14.88 -8.22 4.17
C ALA A 113 -14.30 -9.31 3.26
N ARG A 114 -15.05 -10.37 2.93
CA ARG A 114 -14.57 -11.48 2.08
C ARG A 114 -14.08 -11.00 0.71
N ALA A 115 -14.67 -9.93 0.18
CA ALA A 115 -14.27 -9.34 -1.10
C ALA A 115 -12.96 -8.54 -1.03
N TYR A 116 -12.45 -8.24 0.17
CA TYR A 116 -11.32 -7.33 0.40
C TYR A 116 -10.16 -7.97 1.16
N VAL A 117 -10.13 -9.30 1.27
CA VAL A 117 -8.97 -10.02 1.83
C VAL A 117 -7.80 -9.89 0.86
N SER A 118 -6.84 -9.04 1.21
CA SER A 118 -5.61 -8.83 0.44
C SER A 118 -4.64 -7.95 1.21
N GLY A 119 -3.43 -7.83 0.71
CA GLY A 119 -2.41 -6.95 1.25
C GLY A 119 -1.13 -7.03 0.44
N GLY A 120 -0.65 -5.87 -0.01
CA GLY A 120 0.66 -5.74 -0.65
C GLY A 120 0.71 -4.89 -1.90
N LEU A 121 1.92 -4.83 -2.45
CA LEU A 121 2.27 -4.17 -3.70
C LEU A 121 2.56 -5.25 -4.75
N PHE A 122 1.63 -5.48 -5.68
CA PHE A 122 1.69 -6.58 -6.64
C PHE A 122 2.17 -6.15 -8.04
N GLY A 123 1.98 -4.87 -8.39
CA GLY A 123 2.34 -4.34 -9.69
C GLY A 123 3.79 -3.92 -9.83
N THR A 124 4.23 -3.72 -11.07
CA THR A 124 5.52 -3.08 -11.36
C THR A 124 5.41 -1.59 -11.07
N VAL A 125 6.26 -1.08 -10.17
CA VAL A 125 6.43 0.36 -9.95
C VAL A 125 7.19 0.95 -11.13
N LYS A 126 6.65 2.00 -11.74
CA LYS A 126 7.24 2.67 -12.91
C LYS A 126 7.44 4.15 -12.62
N LEU A 127 8.57 4.67 -13.08
CA LEU A 127 8.88 6.09 -13.05
C LEU A 127 8.76 6.65 -14.47
N PHE A 128 8.00 7.72 -14.63
CA PHE A 128 7.89 8.51 -15.86
C PHE A 128 8.47 9.89 -15.60
N ILE A 129 9.38 10.32 -16.46
CA ILE A 129 10.08 11.61 -16.37
C ILE A 129 9.73 12.42 -17.61
N ARG A 130 9.55 13.73 -17.44
CA ARG A 130 9.18 14.65 -18.52
C ARG A 130 10.37 15.44 -19.04
#